data_AF-A0A251SVE6-F1
#
_entry.id   AF-A0A251SVE6-F1
#
_cell.length_a   1.000
_cell.length_b   1.000
_cell.length_c   1.000
_cell.angle_alpha   90.00
_cell.angle_beta   90.00
_cell.angle_gamma   90.00
#
_symmetry.space_group_name_H-M   'P 1'
#
loop_
_entity.id
_entity.type
_entity.pdbx_description
1 polymer ?
#
loop_
_entity_poly.entity_id
_entity_poly.type
_entity_poly.pdbx_seq_one_letter_code
_entity_poly.pdbx_strand_id
1 'polypeptide(L)'
;MAELVLSAFLGVLFEKLASAALKNIASYKGVDAEIKKWQRSLKQIQAVLTDASRKEITNESVKQWLNDLQHLAYDIDDVLDDLATEAMHREFTHDSEAITSKAQLRQDVFY
;
A
#
# COMPACT_ATOMS: atom_id res chain seq x y z
N MET A 1 2.60 -22.02 11.68
CA MET A 1 1.41 -21.16 11.98
C MET A 1 1.61 -19.74 11.44
N ALA A 2 2.85 -19.23 11.44
CA ALA A 2 3.17 -17.90 10.89
C ALA A 2 2.85 -17.75 9.40
N GLU A 3 3.00 -18.82 8.59
CA GLU A 3 2.72 -18.77 7.16
C GLU A 3 1.26 -18.41 6.84
N LEU A 4 0.28 -18.98 7.52
CA LEU A 4 -1.13 -18.68 7.25
C LEU A 4 -1.46 -17.21 7.53
N VAL A 5 -0.88 -16.66 8.61
CA VAL A 5 -1.04 -15.25 8.97
C VAL A 5 -0.38 -14.35 7.93
N LEU A 6 0.87 -14.64 7.55
CA LEU A 6 1.61 -13.89 6.54
C LEU A 6 0.95 -13.98 5.16
N SER A 7 0.47 -15.16 4.75
CA SER A 7 -0.21 -15.36 3.48
C SER A 7 -1.52 -14.56 3.39
N ALA A 8 -2.31 -14.53 4.48
CA ALA A 8 -3.51 -13.69 4.55
C ALA A 8 -3.14 -12.20 4.48
N PHE A 9 -2.11 -11.79 5.23
CA PHE A 9 -1.68 -10.40 5.29
C PHE A 9 -1.09 -9.90 3.96
N LEU A 10 -0.30 -10.72 3.27
CA LEU A 10 0.18 -10.43 1.91
C LEU A 10 -0.99 -10.20 0.94
N GLY A 11 -2.11 -10.90 1.12
CA GLY A 11 -3.35 -10.66 0.38
C GLY A 11 -3.84 -9.21 0.54
N VAL A 12 -3.94 -8.74 1.79
CA VAL A 12 -4.33 -7.36 2.11
C VAL A 12 -3.36 -6.34 1.48
N LEU A 13 -2.05 -6.59 1.59
CA LEU A 13 -1.05 -5.71 0.98
C LEU A 13 -1.17 -5.66 -0.54
N PHE A 14 -1.47 -6.77 -1.21
CA PHE A 14 -1.71 -6.77 -2.66
C PHE A 14 -2.94 -5.96 -3.05
N GLU A 15 -4.02 -6.05 -2.27
CA GLU A 15 -5.23 -5.24 -2.50
C GLU A 15 -4.94 -3.75 -2.34
N LYS A 16 -4.25 -3.36 -1.24
CA LYS A 16 -3.81 -1.97 -1.02
C LYS A 16 -2.91 -1.47 -2.15
N LEU A 17 -1.92 -2.27 -2.55
CA LEU A 17 -1.01 -1.97 -3.67
C LEU A 17 -1.72 -1.86 -5.03
N ALA A 18 -2.86 -2.53 -5.20
CA ALA A 18 -3.65 -2.49 -6.42
C ALA A 18 -4.73 -1.39 -6.42
N SER A 19 -4.96 -0.74 -5.27
CA SER A 19 -5.99 0.27 -5.09
C SER A 19 -5.83 1.47 -6.02
N ALA A 20 -6.96 2.07 -6.41
CA ALA A 20 -6.97 3.27 -7.26
C ALA A 20 -6.36 4.48 -6.53
N ALA A 21 -6.67 4.65 -5.25
CA ALA A 21 -6.11 5.71 -4.40
C ALA A 21 -4.58 5.67 -4.40
N LEU A 22 -3.99 4.49 -4.17
CA LEU A 22 -2.54 4.35 -4.17
C LEU A 22 -1.92 4.60 -5.55
N LYS A 23 -2.55 4.13 -6.63
CA LYS A 23 -2.07 4.40 -8.00
C LYS A 23 -2.06 5.89 -8.32
N ASN A 24 -3.10 6.61 -7.93
CA ASN A 24 -3.22 8.05 -8.15
C ASN A 24 -2.11 8.81 -7.42
N ILE A 25 -1.91 8.53 -6.13
CA ILE A 25 -0.88 9.22 -5.34
C ILE A 25 0.53 8.80 -5.74
N ALA A 26 0.74 7.53 -6.14
CA ALA A 26 2.04 7.04 -6.59
C ALA A 26 2.47 7.74 -7.88
N SER A 27 1.55 7.87 -8.85
CA SER A 27 1.78 8.62 -10.09
C SER A 27 2.11 10.09 -9.82
N TYR A 28 1.33 10.73 -8.94
CA TYR A 28 1.59 12.11 -8.55
C TYR A 28 2.95 12.32 -7.88
N LYS A 29 3.33 11.43 -6.94
CA LYS A 29 4.61 11.50 -6.23
C LYS A 29 5.78 10.93 -7.05
N GLY A 30 5.53 10.31 -8.20
CA GLY A 30 6.54 9.70 -9.06
C GLY A 30 7.16 8.40 -8.51
N VAL A 31 6.40 7.63 -7.71
CA VAL A 31 6.88 6.42 -7.02
C VAL A 31 6.31 5.10 -7.59
N ASP A 32 5.78 5.10 -8.81
CA ASP A 32 5.22 3.89 -9.44
C ASP A 32 6.22 2.74 -9.56
N ALA A 33 7.50 3.08 -9.79
CA ALA A 33 8.55 2.08 -9.96
C ALA A 33 8.78 1.30 -8.65
N GLU A 34 8.74 2.01 -7.53
CA GLU A 34 8.87 1.50 -6.17
C GLU A 34 7.67 0.62 -5.81
N ILE A 35 6.44 1.07 -6.09
CA ILE A 35 5.22 0.28 -5.88
C ILE A 35 5.27 -1.03 -6.67
N LYS A 36 5.65 -0.98 -7.96
CA LYS A 36 5.82 -2.18 -8.78
C LYS A 36 6.93 -3.09 -8.27
N LYS A 37 8.01 -2.51 -7.72
CA LYS A 37 9.10 -3.27 -7.11
C LYS A 37 8.61 -4.02 -5.88
N TRP A 38 7.84 -3.36 -5.00
CA TRP A 38 7.26 -4.00 -3.82
C TRP A 38 6.32 -5.14 -4.18
N GLN A 39 5.43 -4.96 -5.16
CA GLN A 39 4.57 -6.04 -5.66
C GLN A 39 5.36 -7.26 -6.12
N ARG A 40 6.50 -7.07 -6.80
CA ARG A 40 7.36 -8.20 -7.22
C ARG A 40 8.03 -8.88 -6.03
N SER A 41 8.58 -8.10 -5.09
CA SER A 41 9.22 -8.64 -3.89
C SER A 41 8.24 -9.44 -3.03
N LEU A 42 7.03 -8.92 -2.80
CA LEU A 42 6.00 -9.61 -2.01
C LEU A 42 5.57 -10.93 -2.67
N LYS A 43 5.51 -10.98 -4.02
CA LYS A 43 5.24 -12.24 -4.75
C LYS A 43 6.35 -13.27 -4.57
N GLN A 44 7.61 -12.83 -4.59
CA GLN A 44 8.74 -13.73 -4.35
C GLN A 44 8.73 -14.28 -2.91
N ILE A 45 8.40 -13.42 -1.94
CA ILE A 45 8.23 -13.81 -0.54
C ILE A 45 7.10 -14.84 -0.42
N GLN A 46 5.94 -14.59 -1.03
CA GLN A 46 4.81 -15.52 -1.03
C GLN A 46 5.20 -16.91 -1.55
N ALA A 47 6.03 -16.97 -2.59
CA ALA A 47 6.49 -18.23 -3.16
C ALA A 47 7.37 -19.07 -2.21
N VAL A 48 8.09 -18.42 -1.28
CA VAL A 48 8.97 -19.11 -0.33
C VAL A 48 8.30 -19.38 1.03
N LEU A 49 7.16 -18.75 1.31
CA LEU A 49 6.47 -18.88 2.60
C LEU A 49 6.09 -20.32 2.95
N THR A 50 5.57 -21.09 1.99
CA THR A 50 5.19 -22.49 2.23
C THR A 50 6.40 -23.36 2.59
N ASP A 51 7.54 -23.16 1.93
CA ASP A 51 8.78 -23.89 2.24
C ASP A 51 9.37 -23.44 3.60
N ALA A 52 9.34 -22.13 3.88
CA ALA A 52 9.77 -21.56 5.15
C ALA A 52 8.92 -22.09 6.32
N SER A 53 7.60 -22.18 6.18
CA SER A 53 6.72 -22.71 7.23
C SER A 53 7.06 -24.14 7.64
N ARG A 54 7.45 -24.99 6.67
CA ARG A 54 7.81 -26.37 6.94
C ARG A 54 9.12 -26.48 7.73
N LYS A 55 10.02 -25.51 7.52
CA LYS A 55 11.33 -25.43 8.16
C LYS A 55 11.31 -24.66 9.49
N GLU A 56 10.26 -23.90 9.77
CA GLU A 56 10.07 -23.12 11.01
C GLU A 56 10.24 -23.96 12.29
N ILE A 57 9.82 -25.23 12.26
CA ILE A 57 9.86 -26.14 13.43
C ILE A 57 11.29 -26.58 13.77
N THR A 58 12.15 -26.71 12.75
CA THR A 58 13.48 -27.33 12.89
C THR A 58 14.63 -26.35 12.71
N ASN A 59 14.36 -25.15 12.18
CA ASN A 59 15.36 -24.15 11.87
C ASN A 59 14.97 -22.80 12.51
N GLU A 60 15.63 -22.47 13.62
CA GLU A 60 15.41 -21.21 14.35
C GLU A 60 15.71 -19.97 13.51
N SER A 61 16.66 -20.04 12.56
CA SER A 61 16.91 -18.91 11.65
C SER A 61 15.73 -18.66 10.70
N VAL A 62 15.04 -19.72 10.25
CA VAL A 62 13.82 -19.58 9.44
C VAL A 62 12.67 -19.03 10.26
N LYS A 63 12.55 -19.45 11.52
CA LYS A 63 11.55 -18.92 12.44
C LYS A 63 11.76 -17.43 12.73
N GLN A 64 13.01 -17.01 12.98
CA GLN A 64 13.35 -15.60 13.14
C GLN A 64 13.02 -14.82 11.86
N TRP A 65 13.41 -15.33 10.69
CA TRP A 65 13.11 -14.69 9.41
C TRP A 65 11.59 -14.50 9.18
N LEU A 66 10.76 -15.48 9.53
CA LEU A 66 9.29 -15.36 9.44
C LEU A 66 8.74 -14.29 10.40
N ASN A 67 9.29 -14.21 11.62
CA ASN A 67 8.92 -13.19 12.60
C ASN A 67 9.32 -11.78 12.14
N ASP A 68 10.52 -11.61 11.59
CA ASP A 68 10.98 -10.32 11.06
C ASP A 68 10.15 -9.90 9.85
N LEU A 69 9.78 -10.86 9.00
CA LEU A 69 8.89 -10.62 7.88
C LEU A 69 7.49 -10.17 8.33
N GLN A 70 6.98 -10.69 9.45
CA GLN A 70 5.71 -10.25 10.00
C GLN A 70 5.77 -8.79 10.48
N HIS A 71 6.84 -8.39 11.18
CA HIS A 71 7.03 -7.00 11.57
C HIS A 71 7.13 -6.08 10.34
N LEU A 72 7.92 -6.47 9.34
CA LEU A 72 8.05 -5.71 8.10
C LEU A 72 6.71 -5.57 7.37
N ALA A 73 5.84 -6.58 7.43
CA ALA A 73 4.53 -6.51 6.82
C ALA A 73 3.67 -5.39 7.46
N TYR A 74 3.69 -5.26 8.79
CA TYR A 74 3.02 -4.15 9.47
C TYR A 74 3.61 -2.79 9.08
N ASP A 75 4.94 -2.67 9.01
CA ASP A 75 5.59 -1.43 8.59
C ASP A 75 5.16 -1.01 7.17
N ILE A 76 5.01 -1.98 6.26
CA ILE A 76 4.52 -1.71 4.90
C ILE A 76 3.05 -1.29 4.93
N ASP A 77 2.23 -1.94 5.75
CA ASP A 77 0.80 -1.64 5.87
C ASP A 77 0.57 -0.20 6.32
N ASP A 78 1.30 0.23 7.36
CA ASP A 78 1.25 1.60 7.89
C ASP A 78 1.63 2.63 6.80
N VAL A 79 2.71 2.37 6.05
CA VAL A 79 3.14 3.25 4.95
C VAL A 79 2.10 3.32 3.83
N LEU A 80 1.44 2.21 3.51
CA LEU A 80 0.39 2.20 2.49
C LEU A 80 -0.86 2.95 2.95
N ASP A 81 -1.22 2.88 4.24
CA ASP A 81 -2.34 3.61 4.82
C ASP A 81 -2.09 5.12 4.87
N ASP A 82 -0.87 5.55 5.18
CA ASP A 82 -0.47 6.95 5.10
C ASP A 82 -0.60 7.49 3.66
N LEU A 83 -0.14 6.71 2.67
CA LEU A 83 -0.26 7.09 1.26
C LEU A 83 -1.72 7.12 0.80
N ALA A 84 -2.55 6.17 1.24
CA ALA A 84 -3.97 6.16 0.92
C ALA A 84 -4.70 7.35 1.55
N THR A 85 -4.38 7.69 2.79
CA THR A 85 -4.95 8.85 3.50
C THR A 85 -4.59 10.15 2.79
N GLU A 86 -3.32 10.32 2.38
CA GLU A 86 -2.88 11.46 1.57
C GLU A 86 -3.61 11.54 0.21
N ALA A 87 -3.89 10.39 -0.42
CA ALA A 87 -4.65 10.34 -1.66
C ALA A 87 -6.08 10.87 -1.48
N MET A 88 -6.76 10.46 -0.39
CA MET A 88 -8.11 10.93 -0.07
C MET A 88 -8.15 12.43 0.22
N HIS A 89 -7.18 12.96 0.97
CA HIS A 89 -7.07 14.40 1.21
C HIS A 89 -6.94 15.20 -0.09
N ARG A 90 -6.19 14.68 -1.07
CA ARG A 90 -6.06 15.33 -2.38
C ARG A 90 -7.35 15.38 -3.17
N GLU A 91 -8.12 14.28 -3.22
CA GLU A 91 -9.43 14.27 -3.89
C GLU A 91 -10.34 15.35 -3.30
N PHE A 92 -10.35 15.49 -1.97
CA PHE A 92 -11.14 16.52 -1.29
C PHE A 92 -10.68 17.96 -1.61
N THR A 93 -9.37 18.21 -1.69
CA THR A 93 -8.85 19.55 -2.03
C THR A 93 -9.14 19.94 -3.49
N HIS A 94 -9.06 18.99 -4.42
CA HIS A 94 -9.33 19.25 -5.84
C HIS A 94 -10.81 19.58 -6.09
N ASP A 95 -11.72 18.95 -5.36
CA ASP A 95 -13.15 19.27 -5.40
C ASP A 95 -13.45 20.64 -4.78
N SER A 96 -12.74 21.02 -3.72
CA SER A 96 -12.90 22.33 -3.07
C SER A 96 -12.40 23.49 -3.94
N GLU A 97 -11.27 23.33 -4.63
CA GLU A 97 -10.72 24.33 -5.56
C GLU A 97 -11.58 24.49 -6.83
N ALA A 98 -12.19 23.41 -7.31
CA ALA A 98 -13.11 23.44 -8.44
C ALA A 98 -14.44 24.14 -8.10
N ILE A 99 -14.93 24.00 -6.87
CA ILE A 99 -16.16 24.65 -6.40
C ILE A 99 -15.94 26.16 -6.19
N THR A 100 -14.81 26.54 -5.59
CA THR A 100 -14.43 27.95 -5.37
C THR A 100 -14.17 28.69 -6.68
N SER A 101 -13.46 28.07 -7.63
CA SER A 101 -13.23 28.65 -8.97
C SER A 101 -14.53 28.85 -9.77
N LYS A 102 -15.47 27.89 -9.70
CA LYS A 102 -16.79 28.02 -10.34
C LYS A 102 -17.69 29.05 -9.67
N ALA A 103 -17.60 29.22 -8.35
CA ALA A 103 -18.35 30.25 -7.63
C ALA A 103 -17.86 31.66 -7.99
N GLN A 104 -16.53 31.85 -8.09
CA GLN A 104 -15.91 33.11 -8.48
C GLN A 104 -16.27 33.52 -9.93
N LEU A 105 -16.13 32.60 -10.88
CA LEU A 105 -16.49 32.83 -12.29
C LEU A 105 -17.99 33.13 -12.48
N ARG A 106 -18.86 32.62 -11.62
CA ARG A 106 -20.30 32.89 -11.68
C ARG A 106 -20.66 34.27 -11.10
N GLN A 107 -19.84 34.83 -10.21
CA GLN A 107 -19.99 36.19 -9.70
C GLN A 107 -19.46 37.24 -10.69
N ASP A 108 -18.39 36.92 -11.43
CA ASP A 108 -17.76 37.83 -12.40
C ASP A 108 -18.55 38.00 -13.71
N VAL A 109 -19.50 37.10 -14.03
CA VAL A 109 -20.36 37.16 -15.23
C VAL A 109 -21.64 38.00 -14.99
N PHE A 110 -21.89 38.43 -13.76
CA PHE A 110 -23.02 39.30 -13.37
C PHE A 110 -22.53 40.70 -12.97
N TYR A 111 -21.77 41.37 -13.86
CA TYR A 111 -21.62 42.83 -13.89
C TYR A 111 -21.43 43.32 -15.33
#